data_AF-A0A7V8ZE66-F1
#
_entry.id   AF-A0A7V8ZE66-F1
#
_cell.length_a   1.000
_cell.length_b   1.000
_cell.length_c   1.000
_cell.angle_alpha   90.00
_cell.angle_beta   90.00
_cell.angle_gamma   90.00
#
_symmetry.space_group_name_H-M   'P 1'
#
loop_
_entity.id
_entity.type
_entity.pdbx_description
1 polymer ?
#
loop_
_entity_poly.entity_id
_entity_poly.type
_entity_poly.pdbx_seq_one_letter_code
_entity_poly.pdbx_strand_id
1 'polypeptide(L)'
;AMQIIDELEPVKRGPYGGAVGYLSYTGDLDTCIYIRSALVKDGQIHVQAGGGIVADSEAAYEVRETEAKAGAVFDAIELARSQGAWA
;
A
#
# COMPACT_ATOMS: atom_id res chain seq x y z
N ALA A 1 -14.58 -5.63 11.49
CA ALA A 1 -13.84 -4.81 10.52
C ALA A 1 -13.53 -5.58 9.24
N MET A 2 -12.76 -6.68 9.28
CA MET A 2 -12.33 -7.40 8.07
C MET A 2 -13.47 -7.92 7.18
N GLN A 3 -14.58 -8.39 7.75
CA GLN A 3 -15.74 -8.86 6.98
C GLN A 3 -16.37 -7.72 6.15
N ILE A 4 -16.58 -6.55 6.76
CA ILE A 4 -17.09 -5.35 6.06
C ILE A 4 -16.11 -4.92 4.95
N ILE A 5 -14.80 -4.99 5.20
CA ILE A 5 -13.78 -4.70 4.17
C ILE A 5 -13.90 -5.68 3.00
N ASP A 6 -14.04 -6.99 3.27
CA ASP A 6 -14.17 -8.01 2.22
C ASP A 6 -15.49 -7.89 1.43
N GLU A 7 -16.56 -7.42 2.08
CA GLU A 7 -17.85 -7.14 1.43
C GLU A 7 -17.79 -5.89 0.53
N LEU A 8 -17.01 -4.88 0.91
CA LEU A 8 -16.96 -3.59 0.21
C LEU A 8 -15.86 -3.51 -0.87
N GLU A 9 -14.73 -4.19 -0.68
CA GLU A 9 -13.62 -4.13 -1.63
C GLU A 9 -13.84 -5.09 -2.81
N PRO A 10 -13.67 -4.62 -4.07
CA PRO A 10 -14.00 -5.41 -5.25
C PRO A 10 -13.00 -6.54 -5.55
N VAL A 11 -11.84 -6.54 -4.87
CA VAL A 11 -10.73 -7.47 -5.10
C VAL A 11 -10.07 -7.84 -3.79
N LYS A 12 -9.39 -8.99 -3.75
CA LYS A 12 -8.52 -9.35 -2.62
C LYS A 12 -7.34 -8.39 -2.55
N ARG A 13 -6.99 -7.95 -1.34
CA ARG A 13 -5.88 -7.00 -1.07
C ARG A 13 -4.49 -7.49 -1.46
N GLY A 14 -4.31 -8.79 -1.67
CA GLY A 14 -3.00 -9.37 -1.92
C GLY A 14 -2.04 -9.04 -0.77
N PRO A 15 -0.87 -8.43 -1.03
CA PRO A 15 0.07 -8.09 0.03
C PRO A 15 -0.38 -6.90 0.89
N TYR A 16 -1.28 -6.01 0.41
CA TYR A 16 -1.64 -4.77 1.12
C TYR A 16 -2.27 -5.02 2.49
N GLY A 17 -1.70 -4.41 3.54
CA GLY A 17 -2.08 -4.65 4.92
C GLY A 17 -1.58 -5.98 5.51
N GLY A 18 -0.84 -6.77 4.73
CA GLY A 18 -0.09 -7.94 5.20
C GLY A 18 1.26 -7.55 5.80
N ALA A 19 2.17 -8.51 5.93
CA ALA A 19 3.48 -8.32 6.55
C ALA A 19 4.63 -8.65 5.57
N VAL A 20 5.72 -7.90 5.66
CA VAL A 20 7.00 -8.17 4.99
C VAL A 20 8.09 -8.19 6.03
N GLY A 21 8.99 -9.17 5.97
CA GLY A 21 10.05 -9.26 6.95
C GLY A 21 10.85 -10.55 6.84
N TYR A 22 11.51 -10.92 7.93
CA TYR A 22 12.30 -12.14 8.00
C TYR A 22 12.02 -12.91 9.29
N LEU A 23 12.25 -14.23 9.22
CA LEU A 23 12.36 -15.13 10.36
C LEU A 23 13.74 -15.80 10.29
N SER A 24 14.54 -15.66 11.34
CA SER A 24 15.90 -16.23 11.39
C SER A 24 15.89 -17.67 11.94
N TYR A 25 16.94 -18.43 11.65
CA TYR A 25 17.16 -19.75 12.24
C TYR A 25 17.40 -19.71 13.76
N THR A 26 17.71 -18.55 14.32
CA THR A 26 17.85 -18.32 15.77
C THR A 26 16.52 -17.95 16.44
N GLY A 27 15.44 -17.80 15.67
CA GLY A 27 14.10 -17.50 16.16
C GLY A 27 13.74 -16.01 16.16
N ASP A 28 14.61 -15.14 15.64
CA ASP A 28 14.32 -13.70 15.54
C ASP A 28 13.33 -13.46 14.41
N LEU A 29 12.32 -12.64 14.69
CA LEU A 29 11.29 -12.23 13.74
C LEU A 29 11.23 -10.71 13.73
N ASP A 30 11.41 -10.12 12.55
CA ASP A 30 11.13 -8.70 12.34
C ASP A 30 10.30 -8.54 11.06
N THR A 31 9.22 -7.77 11.17
CA THR A 31 8.27 -7.54 10.09
C THR A 31 7.72 -6.12 10.12
N CYS A 32 7.51 -5.55 8.95
CA CYS A 32 6.73 -4.34 8.75
C CYS A 32 5.39 -4.64 8.07
N ILE A 33 4.44 -3.71 8.19
CA ILE A 33 3.17 -3.78 7.48
C ILE A 33 3.40 -3.37 6.02
N TYR A 34 2.82 -4.10 5.07
CA TYR A 34 2.86 -3.75 3.65
C TYR A 34 1.91 -2.56 3.36
N ILE A 35 2.42 -1.36 3.60
CA ILE A 35 1.80 -0.06 3.26
C ILE A 35 2.89 0.86 2.69
N ARG A 36 2.50 1.88 1.92
CA ARG A 36 3.46 2.74 1.19
C ARG A 36 4.42 1.93 0.30
N SER A 37 3.90 0.86 -0.27
CA SER A 37 4.62 -0.12 -1.08
C SER A 37 3.96 -0.27 -2.44
N ALA A 38 4.72 -0.79 -3.40
CA ALA A 38 4.26 -1.06 -4.75
C ALA A 38 4.46 -2.53 -5.11
N LEU A 39 3.46 -3.16 -5.70
CA LEU A 39 3.57 -4.50 -6.29
C LEU A 39 3.76 -4.35 -7.80
N VAL A 40 4.89 -4.84 -8.32
CA VAL A 40 5.13 -4.87 -9.77
C VAL A 40 4.82 -6.26 -10.28
N LYS A 41 3.87 -6.36 -11.22
CA LYS A 41 3.46 -7.63 -11.81
C LYS A 41 2.97 -7.39 -13.23
N ASP A 42 3.37 -8.27 -14.16
CA ASP A 42 2.91 -8.26 -15.56
C ASP A 42 3.07 -6.89 -16.26
N GLY A 43 4.19 -6.21 -15.97
CA GLY A 43 4.48 -4.87 -16.52
C GLY A 43 3.65 -3.73 -15.93
N GLN A 44 2.86 -3.99 -14.89
CA GLN A 44 2.05 -3.00 -14.18
C GLN A 44 2.55 -2.78 -12.76
N ILE A 45 2.40 -1.56 -12.26
CA ILE A 45 2.69 -1.21 -10.87
C ILE A 45 1.35 -0.97 -10.15
N HIS A 46 1.09 -1.74 -9.11
CA HIS A 46 -0.09 -1.62 -8.27
C HIS A 46 0.28 -0.96 -6.95
N VAL A 47 -0.35 0.18 -6.65
CA VAL A 47 -0.21 0.92 -5.38
C VAL A 47 -1.58 0.94 -4.71
N GLN A 48 -1.64 0.51 -3.45
CA GLN A 48 -2.87 0.52 -2.66
C GLN A 48 -2.67 1.35 -1.40
N ALA A 49 -3.68 2.17 -1.08
CA ALA A 49 -3.73 3.01 0.10
C ALA A 49 -5.15 3.01 0.69
N GLY A 50 -5.26 3.36 1.97
CA GLY A 50 -6.50 3.34 2.73
C GLY A 50 -6.41 4.26 3.96
N GLY A 51 -7.54 4.44 4.62
CA GLY A 51 -7.71 5.28 5.81
C GLY A 51 -8.47 4.54 6.89
N GLY A 52 -8.38 5.03 8.12
CA GLY A 52 -9.24 4.57 9.20
C GLY A 52 -10.54 5.36 9.18
N ILE A 53 -11.68 4.69 9.08
CA ILE A 53 -12.98 5.35 9.08
C ILE A 53 -13.57 5.33 10.49
N VAL A 54 -13.97 6.49 10.99
CA VAL A 54 -14.67 6.68 12.27
C VAL A 54 -16.02 7.36 12.06
N ALA A 55 -16.82 7.51 13.12
CA ALA A 55 -18.21 7.98 13.03
C ALA A 55 -18.33 9.42 12.47
N ASP A 56 -17.29 10.20 12.67
CA ASP A 56 -17.11 11.61 12.33
C ASP A 56 -16.21 11.81 11.10
N SER A 57 -15.81 10.74 10.41
CA SER A 57 -15.05 10.83 9.16
C SER A 57 -15.84 11.54 8.06
N GLU A 58 -15.17 12.47 7.37
CA GLU A 58 -15.71 13.14 6.19
C GLU A 58 -15.20 12.46 4.92
N ALA A 59 -16.10 11.89 4.10
CA ALA A 59 -15.71 11.11 2.92
C ALA A 59 -14.72 11.82 1.98
N ALA A 60 -14.93 13.12 1.72
CA ALA A 60 -14.04 13.91 0.87
C ALA A 60 -12.65 14.16 1.49
N TYR A 61 -12.54 14.14 2.82
CA TYR A 61 -11.26 14.20 3.51
C TYR A 61 -10.52 12.86 3.40
N GLU A 62 -11.21 11.75 3.67
CA GLU A 62 -10.64 10.41 3.63
C GLU A 62 -10.10 10.05 2.23
N VAL A 63 -10.83 10.41 1.17
CA VAL A 63 -10.34 10.24 -0.21
C VAL A 63 -9.04 11.00 -0.43
N ARG A 64 -8.98 12.29 -0.09
CA ARG A 64 -7.74 13.09 -0.22
C ARG A 64 -6.58 12.53 0.58
N GLU A 65 -6.83 11.99 1.77
CA GLU A 65 -5.82 11.34 2.58
C GLU A 65 -5.25 10.10 1.87
N THR A 66 -6.13 9.24 1.32
CA THR A 66 -5.69 8.05 0.59
C THR A 66 -4.92 8.38 -0.68
N GLU A 67 -5.34 9.40 -1.43
CA GLU A 67 -4.61 9.95 -2.57
C GLU A 67 -3.23 10.46 -2.17
N ALA A 68 -3.12 11.21 -1.06
CA ALA A 68 -1.85 11.70 -0.56
C ALA A 68 -0.90 10.56 -0.12
N LYS A 69 -1.43 9.51 0.52
CA LYS A 69 -0.65 8.32 0.92
C LYS A 69 -0.11 7.56 -0.29
N ALA A 70 -0.92 7.38 -1.33
CA ALA A 70 -0.50 6.72 -2.57
C ALA A 70 0.43 7.61 -3.40
N GLY A 71 0.18 8.92 -3.40
CA GLY A 71 0.94 9.94 -4.14
C GLY A 71 2.44 9.86 -3.85
N ALA A 72 2.84 9.68 -2.59
CA ALA A 72 4.25 9.52 -2.25
C ALA A 72 4.96 8.36 -2.99
N VAL A 73 4.25 7.25 -3.24
CA VAL A 73 4.80 6.11 -3.99
C VAL A 73 4.82 6.42 -5.50
N PHE A 74 3.78 7.07 -6.01
CA PHE A 74 3.75 7.51 -7.41
C PHE A 74 4.84 8.53 -7.72
N ASP A 75 5.06 9.51 -6.87
CA ASP A 75 6.14 10.51 -7.01
C ASP A 75 7.51 9.83 -7.05
N ALA A 76 7.73 8.81 -6.21
CA ALA A 76 8.97 8.03 -6.22
C ALA A 76 9.15 7.25 -7.53
N ILE A 77 8.07 6.69 -8.09
CA ILE A 77 8.08 6.01 -9.38
C ILE A 77 8.41 6.99 -10.51
N GLU A 78 7.77 8.16 -10.55
CA GLU A 78 8.03 9.18 -11.58
C GLU A 78 9.47 9.69 -11.49
N LEU A 79 9.98 9.93 -10.28
CA LEU A 79 11.37 10.28 -10.06
C LEU A 79 12.30 9.18 -10.61
N ALA A 80 12.04 7.90 -10.29
CA ALA A 80 12.85 6.79 -10.78
C ALA A 80 12.82 6.69 -12.31
N ARG A 81 11.66 6.89 -12.94
CA ARG A 81 11.52 6.89 -14.41
C ARG A 81 12.30 8.03 -15.08
N SER A 82 12.45 9.18 -14.43
CA SER A 82 13.18 10.33 -14.97
C SER A 82 14.70 10.16 -14.95
N GLN A 83 15.23 9.18 -14.21
CA GLN A 83 16.67 8.93 -14.10
C GLN A 83 17.16 8.07 -15.26
N GLY A 84 17.75 8.70 -16.28
CA GLY A 84 18.28 8.01 -17.46
C GLY A 84 19.52 7.12 -17.23
N ALA A 85 20.00 6.98 -16.00
CA ALA A 85 21.21 6.22 -15.65
C ALA A 85 20.97 4.72 -15.41
N TRP A 86 19.73 4.25 -15.51
CA TRP A 86 19.33 2.87 -15.19
C TRP A 86 18.71 2.11 -16.37
N ALA A 87 18.88 2.62 -17.60
CA ALA A 87 18.44 1.97 -18.83
C ALA A 87 19.55 1.12 -19.47
#